data_AF-A0A4Y9ZTH4-F1
#
_entry.id   AF-A0A4Y9ZTH4-F1
#
_cell.length_a   1.000
_cell.length_b   1.000
_cell.length_c   1.000
_cell.angle_alpha   90.00
_cell.angle_beta   90.00
_cell.angle_gamma   90.00
#
_symmetry.space_group_name_H-M   'P 1'
#
loop_
_entity.id
_entity.type
_entity.pdbx_description
1 polymer ?
#
loop_
_entity_poly.entity_id
_entity_poly.type
_entity_poly.pdbx_seq_one_letter_code
_entity_poly.pdbx_strand_id
1 'polypeptide(L)'
;MSQYAHLSVADPEFAEASAHLPKSDPTDDVTEMRRRFDSMVKWGHENNKLLSTPTSELRVEEHKMPVDGGEITAKCMISTPTGGSAGPFPLFVNYHGGGYVVGGLSTDEPWLRQICVEQQVSVVDVDYRLGPEFPWPYSHEDSYAALKWRITFSFMQIYPKGSSSAERPPVVASQQV
;
A
#
# COMPACT_ATOMS: atom_id res chain seq x y z
N MET A 1 14.10 -24.67 -26.01
CA MET A 1 13.03 -23.83 -25.43
C MET A 1 13.08 -23.95 -23.92
N SER A 2 12.81 -22.86 -23.17
CA SER A 2 12.76 -22.89 -21.70
C SER A 2 11.63 -23.80 -21.23
N GLN A 3 11.84 -24.56 -20.15
CA GLN A 3 10.80 -25.39 -19.52
C GLN A 3 9.57 -24.57 -19.08
N TYR A 4 9.73 -23.26 -18.90
CA TYR A 4 8.67 -22.34 -18.46
C TYR A 4 8.01 -21.55 -19.59
N ALA A 5 8.30 -21.85 -20.86
CA ALA A 5 7.68 -21.16 -21.99
C ALA A 5 6.14 -21.27 -22.03
N HIS A 6 5.57 -22.26 -21.35
CA HIS A 6 4.12 -22.40 -21.22
C HIS A 6 3.49 -21.28 -20.36
N LEU A 7 4.24 -20.65 -19.45
CA LEU A 7 3.74 -19.56 -18.60
C LEU A 7 3.47 -18.25 -19.38
N SER A 8 4.00 -18.12 -20.60
CA SER A 8 3.69 -16.99 -21.49
C SER A 8 2.47 -17.23 -22.39
N VAL A 9 1.87 -18.42 -22.35
CA VAL A 9 0.60 -18.68 -23.04
C VAL A 9 -0.51 -18.04 -22.21
N ALA A 10 -1.21 -17.08 -22.79
CA ALA A 10 -2.31 -16.39 -22.11
C ALA A 10 -3.40 -17.38 -21.71
N ASP A 11 -3.91 -17.23 -20.49
CA ASP A 11 -5.10 -17.93 -20.04
C ASP A 11 -6.28 -17.60 -20.99
N PRO A 12 -7.09 -18.59 -21.41
CA PRO A 12 -8.22 -18.34 -22.32
C PRO A 12 -9.21 -17.28 -21.81
N GLU A 13 -9.52 -17.27 -20.51
CA GLU A 13 -10.42 -16.28 -19.91
C GLU A 13 -9.81 -14.88 -19.96
N PHE A 14 -8.50 -14.78 -19.70
CA PHE A 14 -7.78 -13.52 -19.84
C PHE A 14 -7.71 -13.05 -21.31
N ALA A 15 -7.49 -13.96 -22.25
CA ALA A 15 -7.45 -13.64 -23.68
C ALA A 15 -8.79 -13.07 -24.17
N GLU A 16 -9.91 -13.66 -23.74
CA GLU A 16 -11.25 -13.15 -24.05
C GLU A 16 -11.49 -11.78 -23.40
N ALA A 17 -11.22 -11.64 -22.10
CA ALA A 17 -11.43 -10.38 -21.38
C ALA A 17 -10.56 -9.23 -21.92
N SER A 18 -9.30 -9.51 -22.22
CA SER A 18 -8.33 -8.51 -22.70
C SER A 18 -8.63 -7.96 -24.09
N ALA A 19 -9.42 -8.68 -24.90
CA ALA A 19 -9.86 -8.21 -26.21
C ALA A 19 -10.69 -6.90 -26.14
N HIS A 20 -11.29 -6.62 -24.97
CA HIS A 20 -12.13 -5.45 -24.73
C HIS A 20 -11.41 -4.35 -23.93
N LEU A 21 -10.18 -4.59 -23.49
CA LEU A 21 -9.43 -3.60 -22.72
C LEU A 21 -8.98 -2.44 -23.63
N PRO A 22 -9.02 -1.20 -23.13
CA PRO A 22 -8.49 -0.06 -23.87
C PRO A 22 -7.02 -0.30 -24.22
N LYS A 23 -6.70 -0.28 -25.53
CA LYS A 23 -5.32 -0.30 -25.98
C LYS A 23 -4.77 1.11 -25.93
N SER A 24 -3.54 1.25 -25.45
CA SER A 24 -2.82 2.52 -25.49
C SER A 24 -1.43 2.30 -26.06
N ASP A 25 -0.99 3.22 -26.90
CA ASP A 25 0.37 3.20 -27.44
C ASP A 25 1.36 3.57 -26.34
N PRO A 26 2.57 2.98 -26.32
CA PRO A 26 3.64 3.39 -25.41
C PRO A 26 3.90 4.91 -25.48
N THR A 27 4.23 5.50 -24.34
CA THR A 27 4.57 6.92 -24.23
C THR A 27 5.75 7.12 -23.29
N ASP A 28 6.64 8.04 -23.65
CA ASP A 28 7.77 8.45 -22.81
C ASP A 28 7.43 9.70 -21.97
N ASP A 29 6.24 10.28 -22.14
CA ASP A 29 5.76 11.39 -21.33
C ASP A 29 5.21 10.87 -20.01
N VAL A 30 5.95 11.12 -18.92
CA VAL A 30 5.56 10.69 -17.57
C VAL A 30 4.21 11.27 -17.12
N THR A 31 3.87 12.49 -17.55
CA THR A 31 2.62 13.13 -17.17
C THR A 31 1.45 12.40 -17.81
N GLU A 32 1.57 12.08 -19.10
CA GLU A 32 0.57 11.30 -19.81
C GLU A 32 0.49 9.86 -19.29
N MET A 33 1.63 9.24 -18.94
CA MET A 33 1.69 7.92 -18.33
C MET A 33 0.92 7.87 -17.00
N ARG A 34 1.17 8.83 -16.10
CA ARG A 34 0.44 8.97 -14.83
C ARG A 34 -1.05 9.18 -15.05
N ARG A 35 -1.43 10.11 -15.95
CA ARG A 35 -2.84 10.37 -16.28
C ARG A 35 -3.57 9.12 -16.78
N ARG A 36 -2.94 8.33 -17.66
CA ARG A 36 -3.49 7.07 -18.18
C ARG A 36 -3.64 6.02 -17.09
N PHE A 37 -2.61 5.88 -16.25
CA PHE A 37 -2.64 4.96 -15.12
C PHE A 37 -3.77 5.32 -14.14
N ASP A 38 -3.90 6.59 -13.77
CA ASP A 38 -4.97 7.06 -12.87
C ASP A 38 -6.36 6.81 -13.46
N SER A 39 -6.53 7.04 -14.77
CA SER A 39 -7.79 6.77 -15.47
C SER A 39 -8.12 5.28 -15.48
N MET A 40 -7.11 4.42 -15.70
CA MET A 40 -7.25 2.96 -15.66
C MET A 40 -7.60 2.46 -14.25
N VAL A 41 -6.90 2.94 -13.22
CA VAL A 41 -7.15 2.63 -11.81
C VAL A 41 -8.58 3.00 -11.44
N LYS A 42 -8.99 4.24 -11.75
CA LYS A 42 -10.34 4.74 -11.48
C LYS A 42 -11.41 3.87 -12.17
N TRP A 43 -11.23 3.60 -13.47
CA TRP A 43 -12.15 2.72 -14.19
C TRP A 43 -12.20 1.33 -13.56
N GLY A 44 -11.05 0.78 -13.18
CA GLY A 44 -10.97 -0.52 -12.50
C GLY A 44 -11.76 -0.55 -11.21
N HIS A 45 -11.63 0.48 -10.35
CA HIS A 45 -12.39 0.57 -9.11
C HIS A 45 -13.89 0.72 -9.34
N GLU A 46 -14.31 1.55 -10.29
CA GLU A 46 -15.73 1.77 -10.61
C GLU A 46 -16.41 0.51 -11.19
N ASN A 47 -15.65 -0.35 -11.88
CA ASN A 47 -16.17 -1.56 -12.51
C ASN A 47 -15.94 -2.82 -11.67
N ASN A 48 -15.16 -2.74 -10.59
CA ASN A 48 -14.92 -3.87 -9.71
C ASN A 48 -16.10 -4.06 -8.73
N LYS A 49 -16.97 -5.02 -9.05
CA LYS A 49 -18.14 -5.37 -8.24
C LYS A 49 -17.83 -6.31 -7.08
N LEU A 50 -16.59 -6.79 -6.97
CA LEU A 50 -16.16 -7.74 -5.94
C LEU A 50 -15.71 -7.03 -4.66
N LEU A 51 -15.30 -5.76 -4.76
CA LEU A 51 -14.82 -4.98 -3.62
C LEU A 51 -15.92 -4.05 -3.12
N SER A 52 -16.42 -4.28 -1.90
CA SER A 52 -17.60 -3.55 -1.38
C SER A 52 -17.57 -3.30 0.13
N THR A 53 -16.47 -2.74 0.66
CA THR A 53 -16.35 -2.48 2.11
C THR A 53 -16.97 -1.13 2.51
N PRO A 54 -18.02 -1.10 3.36
CA PRO A 54 -18.61 0.14 3.85
C PRO A 54 -17.66 0.95 4.72
N THR A 55 -17.72 2.28 4.60
CA THR A 55 -16.88 3.20 5.39
C THR A 55 -17.12 3.14 6.90
N SER A 56 -18.29 2.67 7.36
CA SER A 56 -18.60 2.49 8.78
C SER A 56 -17.78 1.41 9.47
N GLU A 57 -17.15 0.51 8.71
CA GLU A 57 -16.45 -0.68 9.23
C GLU A 57 -14.96 -0.46 9.46
N LEU A 58 -14.44 0.73 9.14
CA LEU A 58 -13.06 1.11 9.41
C LEU A 58 -12.89 2.60 9.71
N ARG A 59 -11.84 2.91 10.47
CA ARG A 59 -11.28 4.25 10.65
C ARG A 59 -10.12 4.43 9.69
N VAL A 60 -10.07 5.59 9.04
CA VAL A 60 -8.95 6.00 8.16
C VAL A 60 -8.30 7.24 8.74
N GLU A 61 -6.98 7.26 8.74
CA GLU A 61 -6.18 8.41 9.16
C GLU A 61 -5.01 8.61 8.20
N GLU A 62 -4.69 9.86 7.89
CA GLU A 62 -3.49 10.19 7.15
C GLU A 62 -2.44 10.74 8.10
N HIS A 63 -1.21 10.27 7.94
CA HIS A 63 -0.07 10.68 8.72
C HIS A 63 0.98 11.24 7.77
N LYS A 64 1.42 12.47 8.02
CA LYS A 64 2.56 13.06 7.36
C LYS A 64 3.84 12.61 8.06
N MET A 65 4.79 12.11 7.28
CA MET A 65 6.03 11.56 7.80
C MET A 65 7.23 12.24 7.15
N PRO A 66 8.13 12.83 7.94
CA PRO A 66 9.38 13.36 7.40
C PRO A 66 10.26 12.22 6.89
N VAL A 67 10.86 12.44 5.73
CA VAL A 67 11.87 11.57 5.10
C VAL A 67 13.07 12.41 4.69
N ASP A 68 14.15 11.78 4.24
CA ASP A 68 15.32 12.54 3.80
C ASP A 68 14.96 13.48 2.64
N GLY A 69 15.23 14.77 2.84
CA GLY A 69 14.93 15.84 1.87
C GLY A 69 13.44 16.07 1.58
N GLY A 70 12.51 15.59 2.40
CA GLY A 70 11.08 15.78 2.12
C GLY A 70 10.11 15.23 3.16
N GLU A 71 8.86 15.06 2.73
CA GLU A 71 7.78 14.50 3.52
C GLU A 71 6.93 13.60 2.62
N ILE A 72 6.50 12.45 3.15
CA ILE A 72 5.54 11.57 2.47
C ILE A 72 4.27 11.42 3.29
N THR A 73 3.21 10.90 2.67
CA THR A 73 1.95 10.58 3.34
C THR A 73 1.84 9.07 3.56
N ALA A 74 1.38 8.66 4.74
CA ALA A 74 0.97 7.28 5.01
C ALA A 74 -0.51 7.26 5.40
N LYS A 75 -1.33 6.53 4.65
CA LYS A 75 -2.76 6.33 4.96
C LYS A 75 -2.90 5.08 5.81
N CYS A 76 -3.29 5.27 7.07
CA CYS A 76 -3.54 4.20 8.02
C CYS A 76 -5.03 3.83 8.02
N MET A 77 -5.33 2.54 7.92
CA MET A 77 -6.68 2.01 8.06
C MET A 77 -6.74 1.02 9.23
N ILE A 78 -7.79 1.11 10.02
CA ILE A 78 -8.01 0.25 11.20
C ILE A 78 -9.47 -0.17 11.20
N SER A 79 -9.74 -1.48 11.24
CA SER A 79 -11.12 -1.96 11.32
C SER A 79 -11.77 -1.53 12.64
N THR A 80 -13.02 -1.07 12.55
CA THR A 80 -13.86 -0.80 13.71
C THR A 80 -14.43 -2.13 14.21
N PRO A 81 -14.12 -2.58 15.43
CA PRO A 81 -14.60 -3.88 15.91
C PRO A 81 -16.12 -3.91 16.02
N THR A 82 -16.79 -4.82 15.31
CA THR A 82 -18.19 -5.17 15.52
C THR A 82 -18.27 -6.35 16.51
N GLY A 83 -18.28 -6.04 17.81
CA GLY A 83 -18.54 -7.03 18.87
C GLY A 83 -17.34 -7.80 19.42
N GLY A 84 -16.11 -7.31 19.22
CA GLY A 84 -14.86 -7.90 19.76
C GLY A 84 -13.95 -6.87 20.45
N SER A 85 -12.81 -7.31 21.02
CA SER A 85 -11.84 -6.42 21.66
C SER A 85 -11.09 -5.56 20.62
N ALA A 86 -10.90 -4.28 20.95
CA ALA A 86 -10.29 -3.26 20.09
C ALA A 86 -8.76 -3.38 19.91
N GLY A 87 -8.25 -4.58 19.56
CA GLY A 87 -6.86 -4.82 19.15
C GLY A 87 -6.05 -5.78 20.04
N PRO A 88 -4.71 -5.88 19.82
CA PRO A 88 -3.97 -5.35 18.66
C PRO A 88 -4.20 -6.20 17.41
N PHE A 89 -4.27 -5.55 16.25
CA PHE A 89 -4.37 -6.21 14.95
C PHE A 89 -2.98 -6.43 14.33
N PRO A 90 -2.77 -7.48 13.52
CA PRO A 90 -1.58 -7.60 12.69
C PRO A 90 -1.41 -6.37 11.78
N LEU A 91 -0.16 -5.99 11.52
CA LEU A 91 0.16 -4.87 10.65
C LEU A 91 0.37 -5.36 9.21
N PHE A 92 -0.36 -4.77 8.27
CA PHE A 92 -0.16 -4.91 6.83
C PHE A 92 0.38 -3.60 6.28
N VAL A 93 1.58 -3.60 5.70
CA VAL A 93 2.15 -2.41 5.06
C VAL A 93 2.09 -2.60 3.55
N ASN A 94 1.39 -1.70 2.87
CA ASN A 94 1.25 -1.69 1.41
C ASN A 94 2.23 -0.72 0.77
N TYR A 95 2.77 -1.15 -0.37
CA TYR A 95 3.52 -0.33 -1.30
C TYR A 95 2.90 -0.54 -2.67
N HIS A 96 2.24 0.48 -3.21
CA HIS A 96 1.53 0.35 -4.48
C HIS A 96 2.47 -0.04 -5.63
N GLY A 97 1.91 -0.68 -6.66
CA GLY A 97 2.63 -0.96 -7.91
C GLY A 97 2.82 0.29 -8.78
N GLY A 98 3.33 0.12 -10.00
CA GLY A 98 3.51 1.23 -10.96
C GLY A 98 4.97 1.53 -11.33
N GLY A 99 5.88 0.58 -11.07
CA GLY A 99 7.27 0.69 -11.52
C GLY A 99 8.03 1.88 -10.93
N TYR A 100 7.62 2.38 -9.76
CA TYR A 100 8.16 3.56 -9.08
C TYR A 100 7.97 4.89 -9.85
N VAL A 101 7.10 4.94 -10.85
CA VAL A 101 6.88 6.13 -11.70
C VAL A 101 5.42 6.60 -11.65
N VAL A 102 4.48 5.68 -11.46
CA VAL A 102 3.03 5.94 -11.38
C VAL A 102 2.43 5.32 -10.12
N GLY A 103 1.20 5.73 -9.79
CA GLY A 103 0.44 5.24 -8.64
C GLY A 103 0.41 6.23 -7.49
N GLY A 104 -0.05 5.74 -6.34
CA GLY A 104 -0.29 6.52 -5.12
C GLY A 104 -1.39 5.89 -4.26
N LEU A 105 -1.82 6.60 -3.21
CA LEU A 105 -2.76 6.13 -2.17
C LEU A 105 -4.17 5.73 -2.64
N SER A 106 -4.53 5.99 -3.89
CA SER A 106 -5.79 5.52 -4.47
C SER A 106 -5.63 4.13 -5.11
N THR A 107 -4.43 3.77 -5.59
CA THR A 107 -4.17 2.62 -6.48
C THR A 107 -4.80 1.32 -5.98
N ASP A 108 -4.53 0.97 -4.73
CA ASP A 108 -4.97 -0.28 -4.11
C ASP A 108 -6.11 -0.06 -3.10
N GLU A 109 -6.61 1.17 -2.96
CA GLU A 109 -7.45 1.59 -1.83
C GLU A 109 -8.68 0.69 -1.60
N PRO A 110 -9.50 0.34 -2.61
CA PRO A 110 -10.65 -0.53 -2.38
C PRO A 110 -10.27 -1.92 -1.84
N TRP A 111 -9.15 -2.48 -2.31
CA TRP A 111 -8.65 -3.78 -1.86
C TRP A 111 -8.09 -3.69 -0.44
N LEU A 112 -7.35 -2.62 -0.13
CA LEU A 112 -6.81 -2.37 1.21
C LEU A 112 -7.91 -2.18 2.26
N ARG A 113 -9.02 -1.52 1.90
CA ARG A 113 -10.19 -1.41 2.79
C ARG A 113 -10.80 -2.77 3.06
N GLN A 114 -10.94 -3.60 2.03
CA GLN A 114 -11.49 -4.94 2.18
C GLN A 114 -10.61 -5.84 3.04
N ILE A 115 -9.31 -5.91 2.77
CA ILE A 115 -8.40 -6.74 3.58
C ILE A 115 -8.33 -6.24 5.03
N CYS A 116 -8.35 -4.93 5.27
CA CYS A 116 -8.40 -4.34 6.60
C CYS A 116 -9.56 -4.88 7.43
N VAL A 117 -10.75 -4.95 6.84
CA VAL A 117 -11.96 -5.39 7.52
C VAL A 117 -12.06 -6.92 7.57
N GLU A 118 -11.95 -7.59 6.43
CA GLU A 118 -12.16 -9.05 6.35
C GLU A 118 -11.11 -9.84 7.11
N GLN A 119 -9.85 -9.36 7.12
CA GLN A 119 -8.74 -10.05 7.78
C GLN A 119 -8.44 -9.46 9.17
N GLN A 120 -9.18 -8.44 9.61
CA GLN A 120 -8.97 -7.75 10.88
C GLN A 120 -7.49 -7.36 11.05
N VAL A 121 -6.95 -6.63 10.08
CA VAL A 121 -5.58 -6.12 10.08
C VAL A 121 -5.57 -4.59 10.12
N SER A 122 -4.53 -4.01 10.72
CA SER A 122 -4.25 -2.59 10.54
C SER A 122 -3.44 -2.42 9.26
N VAL A 123 -3.92 -1.60 8.34
CA VAL A 123 -3.21 -1.29 7.09
C VAL A 123 -2.45 0.03 7.23
N VAL A 124 -1.25 0.09 6.66
CA VAL A 124 -0.54 1.32 6.34
C VAL A 124 -0.20 1.31 4.86
N ASP A 125 -0.83 2.20 4.11
CA ASP A 125 -0.54 2.44 2.69
C ASP A 125 0.42 3.62 2.55
N VAL A 126 1.49 3.45 1.80
CA VAL A 126 2.62 4.40 1.76
C VAL A 126 2.69 5.10 0.41
N ASP A 127 2.59 6.43 0.44
CA ASP A 127 2.73 7.32 -0.71
C ASP A 127 4.21 7.66 -0.96
N TYR A 128 4.99 6.66 -1.34
CA TYR A 128 6.43 6.83 -1.55
C TYR A 128 6.72 7.75 -2.75
N ARG A 129 7.84 8.48 -2.74
CA ARG A 129 8.18 9.40 -3.83
C ARG A 129 8.47 8.65 -5.14
N LEU A 130 8.03 9.22 -6.26
CA LEU A 130 8.12 8.62 -7.58
C LEU A 130 9.24 9.24 -8.43
N GLY A 131 9.81 8.42 -9.29
CA GLY A 131 10.63 8.89 -10.40
C GLY A 131 9.77 9.49 -11.52
N PRO A 132 10.36 10.31 -12.41
CA PRO A 132 11.79 10.65 -12.48
C PRO A 132 12.24 11.73 -11.49
N GLU A 133 11.34 12.41 -10.78
CA GLU A 133 11.65 13.49 -9.84
C GLU A 133 12.49 13.00 -8.66
N PHE A 134 12.20 11.78 -8.20
CA PHE A 134 12.93 11.10 -7.15
C PHE A 134 13.40 9.72 -7.64
N PRO A 135 14.58 9.65 -8.30
CA PRO A 135 15.10 8.38 -8.80
C PRO A 135 15.47 7.42 -7.66
N TRP A 136 15.89 6.20 -8.00
CA TRP A 136 16.47 5.29 -7.01
C TRP A 136 17.56 6.01 -6.18
N PRO A 137 17.57 5.89 -4.83
CA PRO A 137 16.82 4.94 -4.00
C PRO A 137 15.55 5.50 -3.31
N TYR A 138 15.10 6.72 -3.62
CA TYR A 138 14.12 7.45 -2.79
C TYR A 138 12.85 6.66 -2.47
N SER A 139 12.19 6.03 -3.45
CA SER A 139 10.98 5.24 -3.20
C SER A 139 11.19 4.12 -2.16
N HIS A 140 12.38 3.52 -2.14
CA HIS A 140 12.72 2.41 -1.25
C HIS A 140 13.07 2.90 0.15
N GLU A 141 13.80 4.00 0.23
CA GLU A 141 14.11 4.64 1.51
C GLU A 141 12.86 5.19 2.19
N ASP A 142 11.95 5.80 1.44
CA ASP A 142 10.64 6.25 1.90
C ASP A 142 9.80 5.08 2.43
N SER A 143 9.74 3.99 1.65
CA SER A 143 9.03 2.77 2.01
C SER A 143 9.57 2.15 3.31
N TYR A 144 10.89 2.12 3.45
CA TYR A 144 11.55 1.60 4.65
C TYR A 144 11.40 2.55 5.85
N ALA A 145 11.44 3.86 5.64
CA ALA A 145 11.17 4.86 6.67
C ALA A 145 9.74 4.70 7.23
N ALA A 146 8.75 4.50 6.36
CA ALA A 146 7.36 4.29 6.75
C ALA A 146 7.17 3.03 7.60
N LEU A 147 7.84 1.93 7.23
CA LEU A 147 7.84 0.70 8.01
C LEU A 147 8.42 0.93 9.42
N LYS A 148 9.61 1.56 9.50
CA LYS A 148 10.26 1.86 10.79
C LYS A 148 9.38 2.76 11.67
N TRP A 149 8.77 3.78 11.08
CA TRP A 149 7.86 4.70 11.77
C TRP A 149 6.68 3.94 12.38
N ARG A 150 6.00 3.11 11.59
CA ARG A 150 4.81 2.39 12.06
C ARG A 150 5.12 1.36 13.13
N ILE A 151 6.20 0.60 12.99
CA ILE A 151 6.64 -0.38 14.00
C ILE A 151 6.92 0.33 15.32
N THR A 152 7.60 1.47 15.29
CA THR A 152 7.90 2.26 16.49
C THR A 152 6.63 2.76 17.17
N PHE A 153 5.66 3.28 16.40
CA PHE A 153 4.40 3.77 16.94
C PHE A 153 3.53 2.64 17.53
N SER A 154 3.40 1.52 16.81
CA SER A 154 2.63 0.36 17.28
C SER A 154 3.22 -0.22 18.57
N PHE A 155 4.54 -0.31 18.66
CA PHE A 155 5.24 -0.74 19.87
C PHE A 155 4.95 0.19 21.06
N MET A 156 4.90 1.51 20.86
CA MET A 156 4.55 2.47 21.91
C MET A 156 3.09 2.39 22.35
N GLN A 157 2.17 1.99 21.46
CA GLN A 157 0.74 1.84 21.78
C GLN A 157 0.44 0.53 22.51
N ILE A 158 1.16 -0.56 22.16
CA ILE A 158 1.08 -1.85 22.86
C ILE A 158 1.82 -1.78 24.22
N TYR A 159 2.93 -1.03 24.29
CA TYR A 159 3.75 -0.87 25.49
C TYR A 159 3.98 0.61 25.84
N PRO A 160 3.00 1.28 26.48
CA PRO A 160 3.16 2.67 26.90
C PRO A 160 4.34 2.85 27.87
N LYS A 161 4.89 4.06 27.95
CA LYS A 161 5.99 4.40 28.88
C LYS A 161 5.62 3.98 30.31
N GLY A 162 6.29 2.95 30.82
CA GLY A 162 6.02 2.34 32.13
C GLY A 162 5.84 0.82 32.11
N SER A 163 5.57 0.21 30.95
CA SER A 163 5.51 -1.26 30.81
C SER A 163 6.87 -1.90 31.10
N SER A 164 6.87 -3.03 31.82
CA SER A 164 8.08 -3.71 32.28
C SER A 164 8.97 -4.17 31.12
N SER A 165 10.29 -4.21 31.34
CA SER A 165 11.27 -4.62 30.32
C SER A 165 11.12 -6.09 29.87
N ALA A 166 10.41 -6.93 30.64
CA ALA A 166 10.21 -8.34 30.32
C ALA A 166 9.14 -8.57 29.23
N GLU A 167 8.28 -7.59 28.99
CA GLU A 167 7.16 -7.70 28.04
C GLU A 167 7.50 -7.14 26.65
N ARG A 168 8.64 -6.45 26.51
CA ARG A 168 9.07 -5.84 25.26
C ARG A 168 9.93 -6.82 24.45
N PRO A 169 9.58 -7.16 23.20
CA PRO A 169 10.52 -7.85 22.32
C PRO A 169 11.79 -7.00 22.12
N PRO A 170 12.95 -7.63 21.90
CA PRO A 170 14.22 -6.91 21.73
C PRO A 170 14.10 -5.95 20.54
N VAL A 171 14.09 -4.65 20.83
CA VAL A 171 14.16 -3.60 19.80
C VAL A 171 15.51 -3.77 19.11
N VAL A 172 15.51 -4.07 17.82
CA VAL A 172 16.71 -3.96 16.98
C VAL A 172 17.11 -2.50 17.06
N ALA A 173 18.21 -2.22 17.78
CA ALA A 173 18.69 -0.88 18.02
C ALA A 173 18.76 -0.14 16.69
N SER A 174 18.10 1.01 16.61
CA SER A 174 18.20 1.93 15.49
C SER A 174 19.67 2.28 15.31
N GLN A 175 20.34 1.64 14.35
CA GLN A 175 21.54 2.20 13.79
C GLN A 175 21.11 3.46 13.05
N GLN A 176 21.54 4.60 13.59
CA GLN A 176 21.53 5.87 12.89
C GLN A 176 22.20 5.64 11.54
N VAL A 177 21.48 5.95 10.46
CA VAL A 177 22.06 6.16 9.14
C VAL A 177 22.52 7.61 9.10
#